data_AF-A0A4Q2KDP8-F1
#
_entry.id   AF-A0A4Q2KDP8-F1
#
_cell.length_a   1.000
_cell.length_b   1.000
_cell.length_c   1.000
_cell.angle_alpha   90.00
_cell.angle_beta   90.00
_cell.angle_gamma   90.00
#
_symmetry.space_group_name_H-M   'P 1'
#
loop_
_entity.id
_entity.type
_entity.pdbx_description
1 polymer ?
#
loop_
_entity_poly.entity_id
_entity_poly.type
_entity_poly.pdbx_seq_one_letter_code
_entity_poly.pdbx_strand_id
1 'polypeptide(L)' 'MMKKLTARATLIYMIKMLTECLEELKSTAKDGFTYGEKTAYAECLEIIQLWEESESNGLDYEIEERFPL' A
#
# COMPACT_ATOMS: atom_id res chain seq x y z
N MET A 1 19.08 -13.80 12.37
CA MET A 1 18.62 -12.46 12.82
C MET A 1 18.31 -11.66 11.56
N MET A 2 17.07 -11.21 11.35
CA MET A 2 16.76 -10.37 10.19
C MET A 2 17.54 -9.06 10.29
N LYS A 3 18.21 -8.67 9.19
CA LYS A 3 18.90 -7.38 9.12
C LYS A 3 17.86 -6.28 9.16
N LYS A 4 18.01 -5.31 10.06
CA LYS A 4 17.16 -4.12 10.11
C LYS A 4 17.36 -3.31 8.82
N LEU A 5 16.27 -2.77 8.29
CA LEU A 5 16.27 -1.88 7.12
C LEU A 5 16.41 -0.42 7.56
N THR A 6 16.88 0.43 6.65
CA THR A 6 16.79 1.89 6.82
C THR A 6 15.33 2.33 6.70
N ALA A 7 15.00 3.53 7.20
CA ALA A 7 13.64 4.07 7.05
C ALA A 7 13.18 4.07 5.59
N ARG A 8 14.03 4.55 4.67
CA ARG A 8 13.81 4.52 3.22
C ARG A 8 13.54 3.11 2.69
N ALA A 9 14.37 2.13 3.04
CA ALA A 9 14.20 0.75 2.58
C ALA A 9 12.93 0.11 3.16
N THR A 10 12.54 0.48 4.38
CA THR A 10 11.27 0.05 4.99
C THR A 10 10.08 0.64 4.24
N LEU A 11 10.10 1.94 3.90
CA LEU A 11 9.01 2.57 3.13
C LEU A 11 8.83 1.90 1.76
N ILE A 12 9.93 1.67 1.04
CA ILE A 12 9.89 0.96 -0.27
C ILE A 12 9.32 -0.44 -0.12
N TYR A 13 9.72 -1.16 0.94
CA TYR A 13 9.16 -2.48 1.22
C TYR A 13 7.67 -2.43 1.55
N MET A 14 7.23 -1.43 2.32
CA MET A 14 5.81 -1.23 2.64
C MET A 14 4.99 -0.90 1.39
N ILE A 15 5.48 -0.03 0.50
CA ILE A 15 4.83 0.25 -0.79
C ILE A 15 4.55 -1.05 -1.53
N LYS A 16 5.59 -1.87 -1.69
CA LYS A 16 5.47 -3.16 -2.38
C LYS A 16 4.45 -4.07 -1.70
N MET A 17 4.59 -4.29 -0.40
CA MET A 17 3.78 -5.25 0.35
C MET A 17 2.30 -4.85 0.37
N LEU A 18 2.00 -3.59 0.69
CA LEU A 18 0.63 -3.08 0.71
C LEU A 18 -0.02 -3.12 -0.68
N THR A 19 0.74 -2.79 -1.72
CA THR A 19 0.25 -2.89 -3.12
C THR A 19 -0.07 -4.35 -3.46
N GLU A 20 0.81 -5.31 -3.13
CA GLU A 20 0.57 -6.74 -3.37
C GLU A 20 -0.69 -7.21 -2.63
N CYS A 21 -0.87 -6.85 -1.36
CA CYS A 21 -2.09 -7.18 -0.62
C CYS A 21 -3.35 -6.57 -1.26
N LEU A 22 -3.31 -5.32 -1.69
CA LEU A 22 -4.44 -4.68 -2.37
C LEU A 22 -4.79 -5.36 -3.70
N GLU A 23 -3.78 -5.80 -4.46
CA GLU A 23 -4.01 -6.57 -5.69
C GLU A 23 -4.63 -7.94 -5.41
N GLU A 24 -4.21 -8.64 -4.36
CA GLU A 24 -4.81 -9.91 -3.93
C GLU A 24 -6.29 -9.73 -3.55
N LEU A 25 -6.61 -8.66 -2.79
CA LEU A 25 -7.97 -8.35 -2.34
C LEU A 25 -8.94 -8.02 -3.49
N LYS A 26 -8.46 -7.66 -4.69
CA LYS A 26 -9.34 -7.46 -5.86
C LYS A 26 -10.10 -8.72 -6.25
N SER A 27 -9.57 -9.90 -5.93
CA SER A 27 -10.14 -11.20 -6.27
C SER A 27 -10.95 -11.86 -5.14
N THR A 28 -11.01 -11.21 -3.97
CA THR A 28 -11.65 -11.76 -2.76
C THR A 28 -13.14 -11.43 -2.69
N ALA A 29 -13.90 -12.25 -1.95
CA ALA A 29 -15.31 -11.98 -1.67
C ALA A 29 -15.47 -10.63 -0.98
N LYS A 30 -16.45 -9.83 -1.42
CA LYS A 30 -16.72 -8.51 -0.85
C LYS A 30 -17.55 -8.66 0.42
N ASP A 31 -16.87 -8.69 1.57
CA ASP A 31 -17.47 -8.60 2.89
C ASP A 31 -16.92 -7.41 3.68
N GLY A 32 -17.50 -7.15 4.86
CA GLY A 32 -17.11 -6.01 5.68
C GLY A 32 -15.68 -6.10 6.21
N PHE A 33 -15.12 -7.32 6.34
CA PHE A 33 -13.74 -7.51 6.76
C PHE A 33 -12.78 -7.11 5.63
N THR A 34 -13.01 -7.64 4.43
CA THR A 34 -12.25 -7.34 3.21
C THR A 34 -12.29 -5.85 2.89
N TYR A 35 -13.44 -5.19 3.07
CA TYR A 35 -13.57 -3.75 2.91
C TYR A 35 -12.69 -2.96 3.89
N GLY A 36 -12.72 -3.32 5.17
CA GLY A 36 -11.89 -2.69 6.20
C GLY A 36 -10.40 -2.90 5.94
N GLU A 37 -10.00 -4.11 5.55
CA GLU A 37 -8.62 -4.45 5.22
C GLU A 37 -8.12 -3.64 4.01
N LYS A 38 -8.93 -3.54 2.95
CA LYS A 38 -8.62 -2.71 1.78
C LYS A 38 -8.47 -1.24 2.14
N THR A 39 -9.37 -0.72 2.97
CA THR A 39 -9.33 0.68 3.45
C THR A 39 -8.02 0.94 4.18
N ALA A 40 -7.64 0.07 5.13
CA ALA A 40 -6.42 0.23 5.91
C ALA A 40 -5.14 0.23 5.04
N TYR A 41 -5.06 -0.63 4.03
CA TYR A 41 -3.90 -0.66 3.14
C TYR A 41 -3.84 0.54 2.20
N ALA A 42 -4.99 1.00 1.68
CA ALA A 42 -5.07 2.21 0.86
C ALA A 42 -4.63 3.46 1.64
N GLU A 43 -5.18 3.68 2.84
CA GLU A 43 -4.79 4.82 3.70
C GLU A 43 -3.30 4.81 4.07
N CYS A 44 -2.72 3.62 4.30
CA CYS A 44 -1.28 3.51 4.55
C CYS A 44 -0.45 3.94 3.33
N LEU A 45 -0.87 3.56 2.12
CA LEU A 45 -0.20 4.01 0.90
C LEU A 45 -0.35 5.52 0.71
N GLU A 46 -1.51 6.11 1.04
CA GLU A 46 -1.74 7.57 0.96
C GLU A 46 -0.83 8.34 1.92
N ILE A 47 -0.64 7.82 3.13
CA ILE A 47 0.31 8.40 4.08
C ILE A 47 1.75 8.29 3.53
N ILE A 48 2.11 7.17 2.90
CA ILE A 48 3.44 7.02 2.28
C ILE A 48 3.60 7.97 1.08
N GLN A 49 2.53 8.33 0.36
CA GLN A 49 2.62 9.31 -0.74
C GLN A 49 3.12 10.68 -0.29
N LEU A 50 2.95 11.04 0.99
CA LEU A 50 3.49 12.28 1.56
C LEU A 50 5.03 12.30 1.62
N TRP A 51 5.70 11.17 1.45
CA TRP A 51 7.16 11.08 1.39
C TRP A 51 7.69 11.57 0.03
N GLU A 52 8.70 12.45 0.05
CA GLU A 52 9.25 13.13 -1.14
C GLU A 52 9.67 12.22 -2.30
N GLU A 53 10.04 10.97 -2.04
CA GLU A 53 10.48 10.02 -3.07
C GLU A 53 9.40 8.99 -3.45
N SER A 54 8.19 9.10 -2.91
CA SER A 54 7.12 8.09 -3.04
C SER A 54 6.79 7.77 -4.51
N GLU A 55 6.62 8.79 -5.34
CA GLU A 55 6.34 8.66 -6.79
C GLU A 55 7.45 7.87 -7.49
N SER A 56 8.72 8.22 -7.25
CA SER A 56 9.88 7.53 -7.84
C SER A 56 10.04 6.07 -7.38
N ASN A 57 9.33 5.69 -6.32
CA ASN A 57 9.32 4.34 -5.76
C ASN A 57 7.98 3.61 -6.01
N GLY A 58 7.16 4.07 -6.96
CA GLY A 58 6.01 3.34 -7.48
C GLY A 58 4.66 3.73 -6.88
N LEU A 59 4.54 4.93 -6.28
CA LEU A 59 3.26 5.54 -5.92
C LEU A 59 2.97 6.80 -6.75
N ASP A 60 3.13 6.70 -8.07
CA ASP A 60 2.92 7.75 -9.08
C ASP A 60 1.48 7.78 -9.64
N TYR A 61 0.50 7.38 -8.85
CA TYR A 61 -0.91 7.28 -9.24
C TYR A 61 -1.84 7.65 -8.09
N GLU A 62 -3.10 7.98 -8.39
CA GLU A 62 -4.13 8.16 -7.38
C GLU A 62 -4.57 6.80 -6.82
N ILE A 63 -4.38 6.59 -5.52
CA ILE A 63 -4.61 5.30 -4.86
C ILE A 63 -6.08 4.89 -4.94
N GLU A 64 -7.01 5.83 -4.70
CA GLU A 64 -8.45 5.57 -4.77
C GLU A 64 -8.91 5.22 -6.19
N GLU A 65 -8.29 5.79 -7.23
CA GLU A 65 -8.60 5.42 -8.62
C GLU A 65 -8.16 3.99 -8.94
N ARG A 66 -6.98 3.58 -8.46
CA ARG A 66 -6.43 2.24 -8.70
C ARG A 66 -7.08 1.16 -7.82
N PHE A 67 -7.45 1.51 -6.60
CA PHE A 67 -8.01 0.60 -5.59
C PHE A 67 -9.34 1.14 -5.01
N PRO A 68 -10.43 1.16 -5.78
CA PRO A 68 -11.69 1.82 -5.36
C PRO A 68 -12.31 1.14 -4.14
N LEU A 69 -12.52 1.88 -3.05
CA LEU A 69 -13.12 1.37 -1.82
C LEU A 69 -14.61 1.08 -1.98
#